data_AF-A0A8F5V5N3-F1
#
_entry.id   AF-A0A8F5V5N3-F1
#
_cell.length_a   1.000
_cell.length_b   1.000
_cell.length_c   1.000
_cell.angle_alpha   90.00
_cell.angle_beta   90.00
_cell.angle_gamma   90.00
#
_symmetry.space_group_name_H-M   'P 1'
#
loop_
_entity.id
_entity.type
_entity.pdbx_description
1 polymer ?
#
loop_
_entity_poly.entity_id
_entity_poly.type
_entity_poly.pdbx_seq_one_letter_code
_entity_poly.pdbx_strand_id
1 'polypeptide(L)'
;MNTRINYLYRDADNYKMPNSCVVIGEISEVQIAEVISCLDCGEYFIPRQVGLPEKRFDRFDEEVDHCWFELSADGFEATENVSNVDMTVVQLLELFRSAKNNWHDDVPLGGAV
;
A
#
# COMPACT_ATOMS: atom_id res chain seq x y z
N MET A 1 -2.74 3.92 -20.55
CA MET A 1 -3.45 3.88 -19.26
C MET A 1 -2.57 3.23 -18.20
N ASN A 2 -2.42 3.91 -17.08
CA ASN A 2 -1.76 3.46 -15.85
C ASN A 2 -2.80 3.35 -14.74
N THR A 3 -2.38 2.91 -13.56
CA THR A 3 -3.26 2.77 -12.39
C THR A 3 -2.74 3.65 -11.26
N ARG A 4 -3.57 4.55 -10.75
CA ARG A 4 -3.32 5.23 -9.47
C ARG A 4 -3.90 4.40 -8.34
N ILE A 5 -3.15 4.29 -7.27
CA ILE A 5 -3.52 3.58 -6.04
C ILE A 5 -3.48 4.59 -4.91
N ASN A 6 -4.62 4.77 -4.26
CA ASN A 6 -4.79 5.61 -3.09
C ASN A 6 -4.96 4.71 -1.86
N TYR A 7 -4.21 4.99 -0.81
CA TYR A 7 -4.22 4.25 0.45
C TYR A 7 -3.96 5.21 1.60
N LEU A 8 -4.22 4.77 2.82
CA LEU A 8 -4.27 5.66 3.98
C LEU A 8 -3.38 5.16 5.10
N TYR A 9 -2.54 6.03 5.63
CA TYR A 9 -2.00 5.84 6.97
C TYR A 9 -2.94 6.45 7.99
N ARG A 10 -3.28 5.68 9.02
CA ARG A 10 -4.03 6.12 10.20
C ARG A 10 -3.18 5.78 11.42
N ASP A 11 -2.97 6.74 12.32
CA ASP A 11 -2.30 6.46 13.60
C ASP A 11 -3.32 6.00 14.66
N ALA A 12 -2.81 5.63 15.85
CA ALA A 12 -3.66 5.19 16.96
C ALA A 12 -4.65 6.27 17.46
N ASP A 13 -4.37 7.55 17.21
CA ASP A 13 -5.22 8.69 17.53
C ASP A 13 -6.22 9.05 16.40
N ASN A 14 -6.28 8.23 15.34
CA ASN A 14 -7.18 8.34 14.19
C ASN A 14 -6.92 9.57 13.29
N TYR A 15 -5.72 10.16 13.36
CA TYR A 15 -5.25 11.12 12.35
C TYR A 15 -4.93 10.39 11.05
N LYS A 16 -5.21 11.06 9.93
CA LYS A 16 -5.20 10.46 8.58
C LYS A 16 -4.17 11.13 7.70
N MET A 17 -3.29 10.32 7.10
CA MET A 17 -2.30 10.76 6.12
C MET A 17 -2.53 10.02 4.79
N PRO A 18 -3.16 10.66 3.79
CA PRO A 18 -3.42 10.03 2.50
C PRO A 18 -2.11 9.82 1.74
N ASN A 19 -2.02 8.69 1.08
CA ASN A 19 -0.92 8.28 0.22
C ASN A 19 -1.44 7.96 -1.17
N SER A 20 -0.59 8.16 -2.18
CA SER A 20 -0.95 7.91 -3.56
C SER A 20 0.28 7.61 -4.40
N CYS A 21 0.16 6.65 -5.32
CA CYS A 21 1.19 6.31 -6.28
C CYS A 21 0.56 5.88 -7.61
N VAL A 22 1.37 5.86 -8.68
CA VAL A 22 0.96 5.45 -10.01
C VAL A 22 1.89 4.35 -10.51
N VAL A 23 1.31 3.18 -10.81
CA VAL A 23 2.00 2.00 -11.35
C VAL A 23 1.73 1.84 -12.85
N ILE A 24 2.61 1.12 -13.54
CA ILE A 24 2.55 0.92 -14.99
C ILE A 24 1.46 -0.11 -15.33
N GLY A 25 0.56 0.28 -16.23
CA GLY A 25 -0.51 -0.57 -16.74
C GLY A 25 -1.84 -0.40 -16.01
N GLU A 26 -2.87 -1.02 -16.58
CA GLU A 26 -4.26 -0.95 -16.10
C GLU A 26 -4.57 -2.16 -15.21
N ILE A 27 -5.18 -1.92 -14.05
CA ILE A 27 -5.66 -2.96 -13.15
C ILE A 27 -7.13 -3.27 -13.45
N SER A 28 -7.47 -4.56 -13.51
CA SER A 28 -8.85 -5.02 -13.65
C SER A 28 -9.52 -5.25 -12.30
N GLU A 29 -10.86 -5.28 -12.28
CA GLU A 29 -11.64 -5.58 -11.06
C GLU A 29 -11.26 -6.93 -10.42
N VAL A 30 -10.96 -7.94 -11.24
CA VAL A 30 -10.53 -9.26 -10.75
C VAL A 30 -9.17 -9.16 -10.03
N GLN A 31 -8.25 -8.36 -10.58
CA GLN A 31 -6.94 -8.12 -9.97
C GLN A 31 -7.06 -7.27 -8.71
N ILE A 32 -7.97 -6.28 -8.67
CA ILE A 32 -8.28 -5.52 -7.45
C ILE A 32 -8.78 -6.49 -6.37
N ALA A 33 -9.78 -7.32 -6.67
CA ALA A 33 -10.31 -8.30 -5.72
C ALA A 33 -9.22 -9.27 -5.20
N GLU A 34 -8.28 -9.64 -6.07
CA GLU A 34 -7.12 -10.43 -5.68
C GLU A 34 -6.21 -9.70 -4.69
N VAL A 35 -5.86 -8.43 -4.96
CA VAL A 35 -5.09 -7.59 -4.01
C VAL A 35 -5.80 -7.49 -2.68
N ILE A 36 -7.11 -7.18 -2.67
CA ILE A 36 -7.91 -7.08 -1.43
C ILE A 36 -7.89 -8.40 -0.66
N SER A 37 -7.92 -9.54 -1.34
CA SER A 37 -7.83 -10.86 -0.70
C SER A 37 -6.46 -11.19 -0.08
N CYS A 38 -5.43 -10.38 -0.35
CA CYS A 38 -4.09 -10.52 0.21
C CYS A 38 -3.86 -9.64 1.44
N LEU A 39 -4.72 -8.64 1.66
CA LEU A 39 -4.64 -7.73 2.80
C LEU A 39 -4.96 -8.47 4.10
N ASP A 40 -4.29 -8.08 5.18
CA ASP A 40 -4.64 -8.52 6.52
C ASP A 40 -6.03 -7.98 6.88
N CYS A 41 -6.88 -8.87 7.40
CA CYS A 41 -8.30 -8.61 7.65
C CYS A 41 -9.09 -7.99 6.46
N GLY A 42 -8.58 -8.09 5.23
CA GLY A 42 -9.18 -7.49 4.03
C GLY A 42 -9.04 -5.96 3.91
N GLU A 43 -8.21 -5.33 4.74
CA GLU A 43 -8.06 -3.86 4.78
C GLU A 43 -6.60 -3.42 4.95
N TYR A 44 -5.80 -4.16 5.72
CA TYR A 44 -4.47 -3.72 6.16
C TYR A 44 -3.33 -4.31 5.34
N PHE A 45 -2.30 -3.51 5.07
CA PHE A 45 -1.06 -3.95 4.44
C PHE A 45 0.12 -3.07 4.82
N ILE A 46 1.33 -3.49 4.45
CA ILE A 46 2.57 -2.74 4.70
C ILE A 46 3.17 -2.32 3.33
N PRO A 47 3.05 -1.04 2.92
CA PRO A 47 3.41 -0.60 1.56
C PRO A 47 4.85 -0.93 1.15
N ARG A 48 5.84 -0.78 2.05
CA ARG A 48 7.25 -1.11 1.76
C ARG A 48 7.48 -2.58 1.41
N GLN A 49 6.62 -3.51 1.86
CA GLN A 49 6.73 -4.94 1.53
C GLN A 49 6.17 -5.27 0.14
N VAL A 50 5.44 -4.33 -0.47
CA VAL A 50 4.91 -4.44 -1.84
C VAL A 50 5.45 -3.36 -2.78
N GLY A 51 6.57 -2.73 -2.41
CA GLY A 51 7.26 -1.75 -3.25
C GLY A 51 6.52 -0.41 -3.41
N LEU A 52 5.56 -0.12 -2.53
CA LEU A 52 4.81 1.14 -2.52
C LEU A 52 5.42 2.15 -1.54
N PRO A 53 5.37 3.46 -1.84
CA PRO A 53 5.94 4.48 -0.96
C PRO A 53 5.16 4.59 0.36
N GLU A 54 5.81 5.13 1.39
CA GLU A 54 5.18 5.36 2.69
C GLU A 54 5.39 6.82 3.10
N LYS A 55 4.30 7.58 3.18
CA LYS A 55 4.25 8.88 3.81
C LYS A 55 3.47 8.78 5.12
N ARG A 56 4.17 9.11 6.20
CA ARG A 56 3.65 9.15 7.58
C ARG A 56 3.74 10.58 8.11
N PHE A 57 3.46 10.78 9.39
CA PHE A 57 3.72 12.05 10.07
C PHE A 57 5.21 12.20 10.36
N ASP A 58 5.71 13.45 10.35
CA ASP A 58 7.15 13.73 10.52
C ASP A 58 7.66 13.39 11.93
N ARG A 59 6.76 13.38 12.92
CA ARG A 59 7.07 12.97 14.29
C ARG A 59 6.80 11.48 14.41
N PHE A 60 7.87 10.71 14.61
CA PHE A 60 7.75 9.33 15.04
C PHE A 60 7.40 9.26 16.53
N ASP A 61 6.40 8.46 16.86
CA ASP A 61 5.93 8.23 18.21
C ASP A 61 5.60 6.74 18.39
N GLU A 62 6.45 6.04 19.14
CA GLU A 62 6.41 4.57 19.32
C GLU A 62 5.10 4.06 19.95
N GLU A 63 4.33 4.91 20.62
CA GLU A 63 3.05 4.52 21.23
C GLU A 63 1.90 4.52 20.22
N VAL A 64 1.98 5.35 19.17
CA VAL A 64 0.86 5.56 18.24
C VAL A 64 1.19 5.17 16.79
N ASP A 65 2.47 5.11 16.42
CA ASP A 65 2.89 4.75 15.08
C ASP A 65 3.00 3.24 14.90
N HIS A 66 2.35 2.74 13.84
CA HIS A 66 2.39 1.32 13.47
C HIS A 66 2.63 1.14 11.97
N CYS A 67 3.06 -0.05 11.55
CA CYS A 67 3.45 -0.27 10.15
C CYS A 67 2.29 -0.31 9.15
N TRP A 68 1.08 -0.59 9.60
CA TRP A 68 -0.10 -0.82 8.76
C TRP A 68 -0.64 0.43 8.07
N PHE A 69 -1.10 0.23 6.84
CA PHE A 69 -1.88 1.15 6.04
C PHE A 69 -3.19 0.48 5.60
N GLU A 70 -4.18 1.29 5.30
CA GLU A 70 -5.48 0.85 4.80
C GLU A 70 -5.55 0.98 3.27
N LEU A 71 -6.10 -0.06 2.65
CA LEU A 71 -6.41 -0.07 1.23
C LEU A 71 -7.76 -0.75 1.00
N SER A 72 -8.54 -0.16 0.11
CA SER A 72 -9.86 -0.63 -0.29
C SER A 72 -9.98 -0.69 -1.81
N ALA A 73 -11.00 -1.40 -2.30
CA ALA A 73 -11.19 -1.61 -3.74
C ALA A 73 -11.44 -0.29 -4.52
N ASP A 74 -12.02 0.72 -3.88
CA ASP A 74 -12.21 2.06 -4.42
C ASP A 74 -10.93 2.93 -4.41
N GLY A 75 -9.84 2.43 -3.82
CA GLY A 75 -8.53 3.08 -3.87
C GLY A 75 -7.87 3.03 -5.25
N PHE A 76 -8.37 2.20 -6.17
CA PHE A 76 -7.79 2.00 -7.50
C PHE A 76 -8.53 2.81 -8.56
N GLU A 77 -7.80 3.56 -9.38
CA GLU A 77 -8.37 4.31 -10.49
C GLU A 77 -7.46 4.24 -11.74
N ALA A 78 -8.08 4.17 -12.92
CA ALA A 78 -7.37 4.33 -14.18
C ALA A 78 -6.91 5.79 -14.35
N THR A 79 -5.69 5.99 -14.83
CA THR A 79 -5.11 7.32 -14.99
C THR A 79 -4.17 7.41 -16.20
N GLU A 80 -4.12 8.59 -16.83
CA GLU A 80 -3.11 8.92 -17.85
C GLU A 80 -1.84 9.53 -17.25
N ASN A 81 -1.79 9.68 -15.92
CA ASN A 81 -0.58 10.15 -15.24
C ASN A 81 0.60 9.19 -15.49
N VAL A 82 1.79 9.77 -15.64
CA VAL A 82 3.04 8.99 -15.72
C VAL A 82 3.26 8.24 -14.40
N SER A 83 3.73 7.00 -14.48
CA SER A 83 4.09 6.21 -13.31
C SER A 83 5.16 6.91 -12.49
N ASN A 84 4.94 6.98 -11.17
CA ASN A 84 5.93 7.49 -10.21
C ASN A 84 6.60 6.38 -9.41
N VAL A 85 6.18 5.13 -9.65
CA VAL A 85 6.83 3.91 -9.17
C VAL A 85 7.21 3.06 -10.39
N ASP A 86 8.45 2.60 -10.44
CA ASP A 86 8.94 1.70 -11.51
C ASP A 86 8.48 0.26 -11.23
N MET A 87 7.16 0.05 -11.35
CA MET A 87 6.51 -1.23 -11.10
C MET A 87 5.27 -1.37 -11.97
N THR A 88 5.09 -2.56 -12.54
CA THR A 88 3.88 -2.92 -13.29
C THR A 88 2.79 -3.47 -12.38
N VAL A 89 1.52 -3.43 -12.83
CA VAL A 89 0.40 -4.10 -12.15
C VAL A 89 0.67 -5.61 -11.94
N VAL A 90 1.38 -6.27 -12.85
CA VAL A 90 1.72 -7.70 -12.71
C VAL A 90 2.69 -7.92 -11.55
N GLN A 91 3.75 -7.14 -11.48
CA GLN A 91 4.72 -7.20 -10.37
C GLN A 91 4.06 -6.85 -9.03
N LEU A 92 3.17 -5.85 -9.01
CA LEU A 92 2.39 -5.49 -7.84
C LEU A 92 1.60 -6.69 -7.30
N LEU A 93 0.90 -7.42 -8.18
CA LEU A 93 0.14 -8.61 -7.80
C LEU A 93 1.04 -9.72 -7.24
N GLU A 94 2.20 -9.95 -7.85
CA GLU A 94 3.17 -10.93 -7.37
C GLU A 94 3.67 -10.59 -5.96
N LEU A 95 3.94 -9.32 -5.68
CA LEU A 95 4.35 -8.85 -4.36
C LEU A 95 3.23 -9.03 -3.32
N PHE A 96 1.99 -8.65 -3.64
CA PHE A 96 0.84 -8.88 -2.74
C PHE A 96 0.60 -10.37 -2.46
N ARG A 97 0.72 -11.24 -3.48
CA ARG A 97 0.64 -12.70 -3.31
C ARG A 97 1.74 -13.22 -2.39
N SER A 98 2.95 -12.69 -2.52
CA SER A 98 4.09 -13.08 -1.69
C SER A 98 3.94 -12.60 -0.24
N ALA A 99 3.29 -11.46 -0.01
CA ALA A 99 3.07 -10.90 1.31
C ALA A 99 1.84 -11.50 2.03
N LYS A 100 0.91 -12.10 1.29
CA LYS A 100 -0.31 -12.71 1.83
C LYS A 100 0.02 -13.73 2.94
N ASN A 101 -0.55 -13.52 4.12
CA ASN A 101 -0.30 -14.30 5.35
C ASN A 101 1.17 -14.26 5.86
N ASN A 102 1.98 -13.33 5.37
CA ASN A 102 3.39 -13.17 5.74
C ASN A 102 3.79 -11.68 5.81
N TRP A 103 2.90 -10.84 6.33
CA TRP A 103 3.21 -9.44 6.60
C TRP A 103 4.13 -9.35 7.81
N HIS A 104 5.30 -8.73 7.64
CA HIS A 104 6.30 -8.56 8.71
C HIS A 104 6.07 -7.23 9.47
N ASP A 105 5.21 -7.26 10.47
CA ASP A 105 4.84 -6.09 11.30
C ASP A 105 5.83 -5.81 12.44
N ASP A 106 6.76 -6.73 12.68
CA ASP A 106 7.84 -6.66 13.67
C ASP A 106 9.04 -5.82 13.21
N VAL A 107 9.12 -5.48 11.92
CA VAL A 107 10.22 -4.68 11.37
C VAL A 107 10.08 -3.21 11.80
N PRO A 108 11.06 -2.64 12.52
CA PRO A 108 10.99 -1.26 12.97
C PRO A 108 10.79 -0.26 11.82
N LEU A 109 10.00 0.78 12.05
CA LEU A 109 9.76 1.84 11.07
C LEU A 109 11.02 2.70 10.81
N GLY A 110 11.93 2.78 11.79
CA GLY A 110 13.18 3.55 11.72
C GLY A 110 14.43 2.77 11.31
N GLY A 111 14.28 1.53 10.82
CA GLY A 111 15.42 0.76 10.32
C GLY A 111 15.85 1.23 8.93
N ALA A 112 16.94 1.98 8.84
CA ALA A 112 17.60 2.26 7.57
C ALA A 112 17.97 0.92 6.87
N VAL A 113 17.54 0.76 5.63
CA VAL A 113 18.17 -0.17 4.68
C VAL A 113 19.44 0.45 4.10
#